data_AF-A0A1I1HER4-F1
#
_entry.id   AF-A0A1I1HER4-F1
#
_cell.length_a   1.000
_cell.length_b   1.000
_cell.length_c   1.000
_cell.angle_alpha   90.00
_cell.angle_beta   90.00
_cell.angle_gamma   90.00
#
_symmetry.space_group_name_H-M   'P 1'
#
loop_
_entity.id
_entity.type
_entity.pdbx_description
1 polymer ?
#
loop_
_entity_poly.entity_id
_entity_poly.type
_entity_poly.pdbx_seq_one_letter_code
_entity_poly.pdbx_strand_id
1 'polypeptide(L)'
;MKTITITLALATLLGLAAGSAQAGVHYQCESTVKGKCPPPPAPPAPPAPPAPPAAPAMSAMPAPPAPPPPPAPPAVELPDIPAAAHAACAGKKDGARITYVVRKGETIAGECEREGGKTVFQLREYHRED
;
A
#
# COMPACT_ATOMS: atom_id res chain seq x y z
N MET A 1 -48.98 5.22 30.37
CA MET A 1 -47.68 5.85 30.72
C MET A 1 -46.89 5.92 29.42
N LYS A 2 -47.05 6.97 28.60
CA LYS A 2 -46.34 8.26 28.58
C LYS A 2 -44.87 8.12 28.11
N THR A 3 -44.71 8.34 26.80
CA THR A 3 -43.62 8.95 26.00
C THR A 3 -42.26 9.19 26.66
N ILE A 4 -41.15 8.95 25.93
CA ILE A 4 -40.13 9.96 25.59
C ILE A 4 -39.17 9.43 24.50
N THR A 5 -39.18 10.18 23.39
CA THR A 5 -38.27 10.16 22.25
C THR A 5 -37.10 11.09 22.55
N ILE A 6 -35.84 10.68 22.40
CA ILE A 6 -34.71 11.63 22.24
C ILE A 6 -33.74 11.10 21.18
N THR A 7 -33.95 11.60 19.96
CA THR A 7 -32.96 11.74 18.89
C THR A 7 -31.86 12.71 19.34
N LEU A 8 -30.60 12.28 19.30
CA LEU A 8 -29.45 13.20 19.26
C LEU A 8 -28.65 12.94 17.98
N ALA A 9 -28.96 13.73 16.95
CA ALA A 9 -28.07 13.97 15.84
C ALA A 9 -27.07 15.05 16.28
N LEU A 10 -25.77 14.76 16.23
CA LEU A 10 -24.73 15.79 16.29
C LEU A 10 -23.91 15.70 15.01
N ALA A 11 -24.24 16.57 14.08
CA ALA A 11 -23.49 16.82 12.87
C ALA A 11 -22.58 18.04 13.06
N THR A 12 -21.53 18.08 12.24
CA THR A 12 -20.81 19.26 11.72
C THR A 12 -19.51 19.75 12.38
N LEU A 13 -18.43 19.54 11.60
CA LEU A 13 -17.43 20.52 11.12
C LEU A 13 -16.46 21.18 12.11
N LEU A 14 -15.16 20.93 11.91
CA LEU A 14 -14.18 22.01 11.74
C LEU A 14 -12.90 21.49 11.05
N GLY A 15 -12.81 21.73 9.73
CA GLY A 15 -11.54 21.66 9.01
C GLY A 15 -10.93 23.07 8.95
N LEU A 16 -9.84 23.31 9.70
CA LEU A 16 -9.06 24.53 9.57
C LEU A 16 -8.08 24.39 8.40
N ALA A 17 -8.36 25.12 7.33
CA ALA A 17 -7.38 25.57 6.36
C ALA A 17 -6.85 26.95 6.78
N ALA A 18 -5.54 27.17 6.73
CA ALA A 18 -4.91 28.41 6.23
C ALA A 18 -3.41 28.44 6.55
N GLY A 19 -2.58 28.69 5.53
CA GLY A 19 -1.16 28.95 5.71
C GLY A 19 -0.40 29.11 4.42
N SER A 20 -0.77 30.06 3.56
CA SER A 20 0.10 30.52 2.47
C SER A 20 0.17 32.04 2.49
N ALA A 21 1.30 32.57 2.96
CA ALA A 21 1.65 33.98 2.87
C ALA A 21 1.83 34.38 1.41
N GLN A 22 1.11 35.40 0.96
CA GLN A 22 1.36 36.05 -0.33
C GLN A 22 1.69 37.51 -0.06
N ALA A 23 2.94 37.88 -0.31
CA ALA A 23 3.38 39.28 -0.36
C ALA A 23 2.80 39.90 -1.64
N GLY A 24 1.74 40.70 -1.50
CA GLY A 24 1.07 41.37 -2.61
C GLY A 24 1.72 42.72 -2.92
N VAL A 25 2.17 42.92 -4.16
CA VAL A 25 2.55 44.23 -4.72
C VAL A 25 1.26 44.93 -5.17
N HIS A 26 1.02 46.15 -4.69
CA HIS A 26 -0.19 46.92 -4.99
C HIS A 26 -0.02 47.68 -6.33
N TYR A 27 -0.83 47.35 -7.34
CA TYR A 27 -0.84 48.07 -8.62
C TYR A 27 -1.99 49.08 -8.61
N GLN A 28 -1.69 50.38 -8.76
CA GLN A 28 -2.70 51.43 -8.95
C GLN A 28 -2.95 51.59 -10.46
N CYS A 29 -4.12 51.16 -10.93
CA CYS A 29 -4.52 51.25 -12.34
C CYS A 29 -5.54 52.40 -12.47
N GLU A 30 -5.08 53.64 -12.67
CA GLU A 30 -5.97 54.78 -12.90
C GLU A 30 -6.30 54.84 -14.40
N SER A 31 -7.45 54.29 -14.79
CA SER A 31 -7.93 54.31 -16.18
C SER A 31 -9.45 54.41 -16.20
N THR A 32 -9.97 55.49 -16.79
CA THR A 32 -11.41 55.86 -16.84
C THR A 32 -12.25 55.05 -17.82
N VAL A 33 -11.72 53.96 -18.39
CA VAL A 33 -12.44 53.05 -19.29
C VAL A 33 -12.57 51.69 -18.63
N LYS A 34 -13.81 51.32 -18.30
CA LYS A 34 -14.18 50.07 -17.61
C LYS A 34 -13.65 48.86 -18.39
N GLY A 35 -12.67 48.15 -17.81
CA GLY A 35 -12.31 46.78 -18.22
C GLY A 35 -11.11 46.60 -19.15
N LYS A 36 -10.19 47.57 -19.26
CA LYS A 36 -8.94 47.38 -20.04
C LYS A 36 -7.70 47.82 -19.27
N CYS A 37 -7.39 47.15 -18.16
CA CYS A 37 -6.01 47.16 -17.65
C CYS A 37 -5.24 46.08 -18.42
N PRO A 38 -4.15 46.41 -19.14
CA PRO A 38 -3.30 45.37 -19.72
C PRO A 38 -2.73 44.51 -18.60
N PRO A 39 -2.52 43.20 -18.82
CA PRO A 39 -1.86 42.36 -17.83
C PRO A 39 -0.46 42.95 -17.56
N PRO A 40 -0.01 42.98 -16.28
CA PRO A 40 1.33 43.42 -15.98
C PRO A 40 2.34 42.58 -16.76
N PRO A 41 3.46 43.17 -17.21
CA PRO A 41 4.49 42.42 -17.89
C PRO A 41 4.95 41.26 -17.00
N ALA A 42 5.10 40.09 -17.61
CA ALA A 42 5.63 38.93 -16.89
C ALA A 42 7.01 39.29 -16.32
N PRO A 43 7.32 38.92 -15.05
CA PRO A 43 8.64 39.15 -14.50
C PRO A 43 9.69 38.44 -15.37
N PRO A 44 10.90 39.01 -15.52
CA PRO A 44 11.98 38.35 -16.22
C PRO A 44 12.25 36.98 -15.57
N ALA A 45 12.45 35.97 -16.42
CA ALA A 45 12.82 34.64 -15.93
C ALA A 45 14.12 34.74 -15.11
N PRO A 46 14.20 34.07 -13.96
CA PRO A 46 15.44 34.04 -13.20
C PRO A 46 16.56 33.44 -14.05
N PRO A 47 17.82 33.88 -13.88
CA PRO A 47 18.96 33.27 -14.55
C PRO A 47 19.01 31.77 -14.27
N ALA A 48 19.28 30.97 -15.30
CA ALA A 48 19.51 29.55 -15.11
C ALA A 48 20.70 29.34 -14.14
N PRO A 49 20.60 28.42 -13.18
CA PRO A 49 21.73 28.11 -12.32
C PRO A 49 22.91 27.59 -13.17
N PRO A 50 24.16 27.89 -12.78
CA PRO A 50 25.33 27.34 -13.45
C PRO A 50 25.30 25.81 -13.42
N ALA A 51 25.74 25.19 -14.52
CA ALA A 51 25.84 23.73 -14.60
C ALA A 51 26.84 23.23 -13.55
N PRO A 52 26.51 22.12 -12.84
CA PRO A 52 27.44 21.53 -11.89
C PRO A 52 28.72 21.06 -12.60
N PRO A 53 29.88 21.11 -11.93
CA PRO A 53 31.13 20.56 -12.48
C PRO A 53 30.99 19.08 -12.82
N ALA A 54 31.61 18.65 -13.91
CA ALA A 54 31.72 17.24 -14.25
C ALA A 54 32.52 16.51 -13.16
N ALA A 55 31.96 15.41 -12.64
CA ALA A 55 32.66 14.58 -11.68
C ALA A 55 33.90 13.91 -12.34
N PRO A 56 35.01 13.74 -11.61
CA PRO A 56 36.17 13.03 -12.13
C PRO A 56 35.83 11.57 -12.46
N ALA A 57 36.30 11.09 -13.61
CA ALA A 57 36.23 9.67 -13.92
C ALA A 57 37.26 8.91 -13.07
N MET A 58 36.79 8.17 -12.07
CA MET A 58 37.65 7.26 -11.30
C MET A 58 37.86 5.96 -12.08
N SER A 59 39.11 5.49 -12.11
CA SER A 59 39.46 4.20 -12.70
C SER A 59 38.79 3.05 -11.94
N ALA A 60 38.06 2.19 -12.65
CA ALA A 60 37.46 1.00 -12.06
C ALA A 60 38.55 -0.02 -11.70
N MET A 61 38.66 -0.34 -10.41
CA MET A 61 39.48 -1.45 -9.95
C MET A 61 38.87 -2.79 -10.42
N PRO A 62 39.68 -3.83 -10.66
CA PRO A 62 39.17 -5.15 -10.98
C PRO A 62 38.21 -5.64 -9.88
N ALA A 63 37.04 -6.15 -10.28
CA ALA A 63 36.10 -6.73 -9.34
C ALA A 63 36.73 -7.95 -8.67
N PRO A 64 36.65 -8.09 -7.33
CA PRO A 64 37.09 -9.30 -6.67
C PRO A 64 36.24 -10.50 -7.14
N PRO A 65 36.79 -11.72 -7.11
CA PRO A 65 36.05 -12.93 -7.45
C PRO A 65 34.82 -13.08 -6.54
N ALA A 66 33.72 -13.55 -7.12
CA ALA A 66 32.48 -13.77 -6.37
C ALA A 66 32.71 -14.84 -5.26
N PRO A 67 32.16 -14.63 -4.05
CA PRO A 67 32.21 -15.66 -3.03
C PRO A 67 31.42 -16.89 -3.45
N PRO A 68 31.75 -18.09 -2.92
CA PRO A 68 30.99 -19.29 -3.19
C PRO A 68 29.52 -19.13 -2.73
N PRO A 69 28.56 -19.76 -3.42
CA PRO A 69 27.17 -19.72 -3.00
C PRO A 69 27.02 -20.32 -1.60
N PRO A 70 26.15 -19.75 -0.75
CA PRO A 70 25.89 -20.32 0.56
C PRO A 70 25.30 -21.73 0.42
N PRO A 71 25.52 -22.62 1.41
CA PRO A 71 24.85 -23.92 1.45
C PRO A 71 23.34 -23.75 1.31
N ALA A 72 22.69 -24.60 0.51
CA ALA A 72 21.24 -24.61 0.41
C ALA A 72 20.64 -24.85 1.81
N PRO A 73 19.58 -24.10 2.21
CA PRO A 73 18.90 -24.38 3.45
C PRO A 73 18.38 -25.83 3.43
N PRO A 74 18.37 -26.52 4.57
CA PRO A 74 17.75 -27.83 4.66
C PRO A 74 16.31 -27.73 4.18
N ALA A 75 15.90 -28.64 3.30
CA ALA A 75 14.51 -28.73 2.87
C ALA A 75 13.65 -28.97 4.11
N VAL A 76 12.93 -27.94 4.54
CA VAL A 76 11.90 -28.10 5.56
C VAL A 76 10.81 -28.93 4.90
N GLU A 77 10.71 -30.21 5.27
CA GLU A 77 9.60 -31.06 4.90
C GLU A 77 8.33 -30.47 5.52
N LEU A 78 7.69 -29.54 4.80
CA LEU A 78 6.34 -29.11 5.16
C LEU A 78 5.48 -30.38 5.17
N PRO A 79 4.75 -30.67 6.27
CA PRO A 79 3.86 -31.81 6.32
C PRO A 79 2.94 -31.75 5.10
N ASP A 80 2.91 -32.85 4.34
CA ASP A 80 2.10 -32.96 3.13
C ASP A 80 0.64 -32.65 3.52
N ILE A 81 0.08 -31.58 2.94
CA ILE A 81 -1.29 -31.21 3.22
C ILE A 81 -2.15 -32.36 2.72
N PRO A 82 -2.90 -33.04 3.61
CA PRO A 82 -3.58 -34.27 3.22
C PRO A 82 -4.50 -33.98 2.04
N ALA A 83 -4.51 -34.87 1.06
CA ALA A 83 -5.43 -34.77 -0.09
C ALA A 83 -6.88 -34.61 0.36
N ALA A 84 -7.22 -35.11 1.55
CA ALA A 84 -8.51 -34.93 2.20
C ALA A 84 -8.86 -33.46 2.51
N ALA A 85 -7.88 -32.61 2.86
CA ALA A 85 -8.11 -31.18 3.09
C ALA A 85 -8.41 -30.44 1.77
N HIS A 86 -7.70 -30.78 0.70
CA HIS A 86 -8.00 -30.30 -0.65
C HIS A 86 -9.38 -30.78 -1.13
N ALA A 87 -9.72 -32.05 -0.87
CA ALA A 87 -11.02 -32.61 -1.17
C ALA A 87 -12.16 -31.94 -0.37
N ALA A 88 -11.91 -31.52 0.87
CA ALA A 88 -12.87 -30.77 1.67
C ALA A 88 -13.17 -29.36 1.09
N CYS A 89 -12.28 -28.84 0.24
CA CYS A 89 -12.49 -27.62 -0.54
C CYS A 89 -13.25 -27.86 -1.86
N ALA A 90 -13.47 -29.10 -2.27
CA ALA A 90 -14.27 -29.40 -3.46
C ALA A 90 -15.72 -28.91 -3.26
N GLY A 91 -16.21 -28.06 -4.17
CA GLY A 91 -17.55 -27.49 -4.08
C GLY A 91 -17.71 -26.38 -3.02
N LYS A 92 -16.65 -26.00 -2.31
CA LYS A 92 -16.66 -24.79 -1.47
C LYS A 92 -16.44 -23.55 -2.34
N LYS A 93 -16.95 -22.42 -1.87
CA LYS A 93 -16.66 -21.12 -2.47
C LYS A 93 -15.21 -20.72 -2.22
N ASP A 94 -14.69 -19.87 -3.08
CA ASP A 94 -13.40 -19.20 -2.86
C ASP A 94 -13.44 -18.40 -1.53
N GLY A 95 -12.35 -18.47 -0.77
CA GLY A 95 -12.22 -17.90 0.57
C GLY A 95 -12.98 -18.65 1.67
N ALA A 96 -13.54 -19.84 1.40
CA ALA A 96 -14.21 -20.62 2.44
C ALA A 96 -13.18 -21.16 3.44
N ARG A 97 -13.32 -20.80 4.71
CA ARG A 97 -12.48 -21.32 5.79
C ARG A 97 -12.94 -22.73 6.19
N ILE A 98 -12.00 -23.67 6.30
CA ILE A 98 -12.24 -25.03 6.79
C ILE A 98 -11.19 -25.40 7.83
N THR A 99 -11.58 -26.26 8.76
CA THR A 99 -10.69 -26.87 9.75
C THR A 99 -10.73 -28.38 9.57
N TYR A 100 -9.57 -29.02 9.57
CA TYR A 100 -9.40 -30.45 9.34
C TYR A 100 -8.52 -31.04 10.43
N VAL A 101 -8.96 -32.16 11.01
CA VAL A 101 -8.16 -32.93 11.98
C VAL A 101 -7.24 -33.86 11.20
N VAL A 102 -5.93 -33.60 11.25
CA VAL A 102 -4.94 -34.42 10.53
C VAL A 102 -4.70 -35.72 11.29
N ARG A 103 -4.52 -35.63 12.61
CA ARG A 103 -4.33 -36.76 13.53
C ARG A 103 -4.92 -36.40 14.90
N LYS A 104 -5.00 -37.37 15.81
CA LYS A 104 -5.47 -37.13 17.17
C LYS A 104 -4.59 -36.05 17.84
N GLY A 105 -5.18 -34.92 18.22
CA GLY A 105 -4.47 -33.78 18.81
C GLY A 105 -3.82 -32.82 17.78
N GLU A 106 -4.03 -33.03 16.48
CA GLU A 106 -3.46 -32.19 15.43
C GLU A 106 -4.56 -31.71 14.47
N THR A 107 -4.74 -30.40 14.39
CA THR A 107 -5.70 -29.74 13.52
C THR A 107 -5.04 -28.70 12.64
N ILE A 108 -5.47 -28.65 11.38
CA ILE A 108 -5.10 -27.59 10.43
C ILE A 108 -6.34 -26.77 10.10
N ALA A 109 -6.17 -25.46 10.01
CA ALA A 109 -7.20 -24.56 9.51
C ALA A 109 -6.64 -23.74 8.36
N GLY A 110 -7.49 -23.48 7.39
CA GLY A 110 -7.08 -22.82 6.16
C GLY A 110 -8.27 -22.41 5.32
N GLU A 111 -7.99 -21.86 4.15
CA GLU A 111 -8.98 -21.31 3.25
C GLU A 111 -8.95 -22.03 1.91
N CYS A 112 -10.11 -22.20 1.30
CA CYS A 112 -10.22 -22.73 -0.04
C CYS A 112 -9.96 -21.61 -1.05
N GLU A 113 -8.85 -21.67 -1.76
CA GLU A 113 -8.47 -20.71 -2.80
C GLU A 113 -8.67 -21.34 -4.19
N ARG A 114 -9.18 -20.58 -5.16
CA ARG A 114 -9.38 -21.07 -6.52
C ARG A 114 -8.15 -20.82 -7.38
N GLU A 115 -7.42 -21.88 -7.69
CA GLU A 115 -6.27 -21.85 -8.60
C GLU A 115 -6.55 -22.72 -9.84
N GLY A 116 -6.42 -22.14 -11.04
CA GLY A 116 -6.59 -22.89 -12.29
C GLY A 116 -7.96 -23.56 -12.48
N GLY A 117 -9.02 -23.00 -11.89
CA GLY A 117 -10.38 -23.57 -11.94
C GLY A 117 -10.65 -24.70 -10.95
N LYS A 118 -9.70 -25.03 -10.08
CA LYS A 118 -9.84 -25.99 -8.98
C LYS A 118 -9.76 -25.25 -7.65
N THR A 119 -10.50 -25.70 -6.65
CA THR A 119 -10.33 -25.19 -5.28
C THR A 119 -9.23 -25.99 -4.57
N VAL A 120 -8.20 -25.30 -4.12
CA VAL A 120 -7.08 -25.84 -3.34
C VAL A 120 -7.17 -25.33 -1.90
N PHE A 121 -6.65 -26.09 -0.94
CA PHE A 121 -6.64 -25.69 0.46
C PHE A 121 -5.33 -24.98 0.79
N GLN A 122 -5.41 -23.71 1.17
CA GLN A 122 -4.28 -22.92 1.65
C GLN A 122 -4.24 -22.96 3.17
N LEU A 123 -3.20 -23.58 3.74
CA LEU A 123 -3.00 -23.62 5.18
C LEU A 123 -2.77 -22.21 5.73
N ARG A 124 -3.52 -21.86 6.78
CA ARG A 124 -3.38 -20.58 7.50
C ARG A 124 -2.87 -20.79 8.91
N GLU A 125 -3.38 -21.83 9.58
CA GLU A 125 -3.10 -22.13 10.98
C GLU A 125 -2.91 -23.63 11.15
N TYR A 126 -1.93 -24.01 11.97
CA TYR A 126 -1.68 -25.37 12.40
C TYR A 126 -1.67 -25.39 13.92
N HIS A 127 -2.44 -26.28 14.51
CA HIS A 127 -2.56 -26.45 15.95
C HIS A 127 -2.26 -27.88 16.33
N ARG A 128 -1.35 -28.04 17.29
CA ARG A 128 -0.98 -29.32 17.88
C ARG A 128 -1.11 -29.22 19.38
N GLU A 129 -1.92 -30.09 19.96
CA GLU A 129 -2.01 -30.30 21.40
C GLU A 129 -0.82 -31.19 21.81
N ASP A 130 0.06 -30.65 22.67
CA ASP A 130 1.25 -31.31 23.21
C ASP A 130 0.93 -32.11 24.49
#